data_AF-A0A518CDB4-F1
#
_entry.id   AF-A0A518CDB4-F1
#
_cell.length_a   1.000
_cell.length_b   1.000
_cell.length_c   1.000
_cell.angle_alpha   90.00
_cell.angle_beta   90.00
_cell.angle_gamma   90.00
#
_symmetry.space_group_name_H-M   'P 1'
#
loop_
_entity.id
_entity.type
_entity.pdbx_description
1 polymer ?
#
loop_
_entity_poly.entity_id
_entity_poly.type
_entity_poly.pdbx_seq_one_letter_code
_entity_poly.pdbx_strand_id
1 'polypeptide(L)'
;METNNPPADATESQPLRRRFRFSVLTILLVTAIVGLSLAYFRSSSELLDAKAKLNDLRRTYELIDVKDNEKIYVLPMKVPATDMWQWRVYLPEGARYCIHFDYNSIPPKTPKPTTRSKLTVSPGTYVITQMFTLEPTSKTPKWRFNLSALGPYANVQARGSIPREELRWLEADMRPNGDFVLPSTEEGVPGKKVKFHIDPDIESMLPNAFQQTKHEPDQAVDLLRWEVDEPRNPLGQEPSDYLPLEVLRLWIEREKPPKVSQGLIPCPLIRQKVLGSGLQGQVGSYEGLVP
;
A
#
# COMPACT_ATOMS: atom_id res chain seq x y z
N MET A 1 -62.01 16.99 -79.73
CA MET A 1 -61.54 16.98 -78.33
C MET A 1 -60.07 17.36 -78.36
N GLU A 2 -59.81 18.66 -78.33
CA GLU A 2 -58.46 19.23 -78.34
C GLU A 2 -57.87 19.19 -76.92
N THR A 3 -56.75 18.48 -76.77
CA THR A 3 -55.93 18.45 -75.57
C THR A 3 -54.94 19.62 -75.62
N ASN A 4 -55.20 20.64 -74.81
CA ASN A 4 -54.40 21.86 -74.71
C ASN A 4 -53.29 21.65 -73.66
N ASN A 5 -52.08 21.33 -74.11
CA ASN A 5 -50.88 21.25 -73.26
C ASN A 5 -50.30 22.67 -73.10
N PRO A 6 -50.11 23.17 -71.86
CA PRO A 6 -49.41 24.43 -71.64
C PRO A 6 -47.90 24.27 -71.87
N PRO A 7 -47.21 25.33 -72.32
CA PRO A 7 -45.80 25.30 -72.66
C PRO A 7 -44.94 25.10 -71.41
N ALA A 8 -43.99 24.18 -71.53
CA ALA A 8 -42.92 23.97 -70.57
C ALA A 8 -42.00 25.20 -70.55
N ASP A 9 -42.28 26.13 -69.64
CA ASP A 9 -41.36 27.21 -69.30
C ASP A 9 -40.15 26.62 -68.58
N ALA A 10 -39.09 26.40 -69.36
CA ALA A 10 -37.77 26.05 -68.87
C ALA A 10 -37.18 27.27 -68.14
N THR A 11 -37.50 27.42 -66.85
CA THR A 11 -36.76 28.31 -65.96
C THR A 11 -35.33 27.78 -65.81
N GLU A 12 -34.44 28.25 -66.69
CA GLU A 12 -32.98 28.19 -66.52
C GLU A 12 -32.62 28.87 -65.20
N SER A 13 -32.55 28.09 -64.13
CA SER A 13 -32.03 28.51 -62.83
C SER A 13 -30.53 28.73 -62.97
N GLN A 14 -30.13 29.94 -63.36
CA GLN A 14 -28.72 30.33 -63.38
C GLN A 14 -28.12 30.11 -61.99
N PRO A 15 -27.01 29.34 -61.86
CA PRO A 15 -26.39 29.09 -60.57
C PRO A 15 -25.85 30.42 -60.04
N LEU A 16 -26.53 30.99 -59.04
CA LEU A 16 -26.06 32.15 -58.29
C LEU A 16 -24.68 31.80 -57.75
N ARG A 17 -23.64 32.34 -58.41
CA ARG A 17 -22.24 32.23 -57.99
C ARG A 17 -22.12 32.92 -56.63
N ARG A 18 -22.33 32.13 -55.56
CA ARG A 18 -22.23 32.55 -54.16
C ARG A 18 -20.78 32.91 -53.89
N ARG A 19 -20.42 34.16 -54.13
CA ARG A 19 -19.09 34.69 -53.80
C ARG A 19 -18.97 34.62 -52.28
N PHE A 20 -18.16 33.68 -51.79
CA PHE A 20 -17.81 33.59 -50.37
C PHE A 20 -17.14 34.90 -49.97
N ARG A 21 -17.92 35.80 -49.35
CA ARG A 21 -17.39 36.98 -48.70
C ARG A 21 -16.78 36.51 -47.38
N PHE A 22 -15.50 36.15 -47.42
CA PHE A 22 -14.73 35.90 -46.22
C PHE A 22 -14.62 37.21 -45.44
N SER A 23 -15.38 37.30 -44.35
CA SER A 23 -15.21 38.39 -43.40
C SER A 23 -13.88 38.19 -42.69
N VAL A 24 -13.06 39.25 -42.60
CA VAL A 24 -11.78 39.21 -41.86
C VAL A 24 -11.97 38.67 -40.44
N LEU A 25 -13.11 38.98 -39.82
CA LEU A 25 -13.50 38.47 -38.50
C LEU A 25 -13.62 36.94 -38.48
N THR A 26 -14.19 36.32 -39.53
CA THR A 26 -14.31 34.86 -39.60
C THR A 26 -12.94 34.18 -39.74
N ILE A 27 -12.00 34.79 -40.46
CA ILE A 27 -10.62 34.26 -40.55
C ILE A 27 -9.95 34.35 -39.18
N LEU A 28 -10.05 35.50 -38.51
CA LEU A 28 -9.45 35.70 -37.19
C LEU A 28 -10.03 34.72 -36.14
N LEU A 29 -11.35 34.50 -36.17
CA LEU A 29 -12.02 33.54 -35.30
C LEU A 29 -11.53 32.11 -35.55
N VAL A 30 -11.46 31.68 -36.81
CA VAL A 30 -10.96 30.33 -37.15
C VAL A 30 -9.51 30.17 -36.73
N THR A 31 -8.66 31.18 -36.96
CA THR A 31 -7.26 31.17 -36.52
C THR A 31 -7.17 31.06 -34.99
N ALA A 32 -8.01 31.78 -34.24
CA ALA A 32 -8.05 31.70 -32.79
C ALA A 32 -8.47 30.31 -32.30
N ILE A 33 -9.50 29.69 -32.90
CA ILE A 33 -9.95 28.34 -32.54
C ILE A 33 -8.87 27.31 -32.82
N VAL A 34 -8.20 27.39 -33.98
CA VAL A 34 -7.11 26.48 -34.33
C VAL A 34 -5.92 26.65 -33.38
N GLY A 35 -5.54 27.90 -33.07
CA GLY A 35 -4.46 28.19 -32.12
C GLY A 35 -4.77 27.65 -30.72
N LEU A 36 -6.00 27.85 -30.23
CA LEU A 36 -6.43 27.34 -28.94
C LEU A 36 -6.48 25.81 -28.92
N SER A 37 -6.93 25.18 -30.00
CA SER A 37 -7.00 23.71 -30.12
C SER A 37 -5.61 23.09 -30.10
N LEU A 38 -4.64 23.68 -30.83
CA LEU A 38 -3.25 23.24 -30.81
C LEU A 38 -2.60 23.42 -29.44
N ALA A 39 -2.83 24.56 -28.79
CA ALA A 39 -2.34 24.83 -27.44
C ALA A 39 -2.92 23.83 -26.42
N TYR A 40 -4.22 23.56 -26.49
CA TYR A 40 -4.91 22.58 -25.64
C TYR A 40 -4.37 21.15 -25.87
N PHE A 41 -4.20 20.74 -27.14
CA PHE A 41 -3.65 19.43 -27.46
C PHE A 41 -2.23 19.26 -26.93
N ARG A 42 -1.37 20.26 -27.10
CA ARG A 42 0.00 20.24 -26.57
C ARG A 42 0.02 20.16 -25.04
N SER A 43 -0.78 20.97 -24.36
CA SER A 43 -0.89 20.95 -22.90
C SER A 43 -1.41 19.61 -22.39
N SER A 44 -2.40 19.02 -23.08
CA SER A 44 -2.92 17.71 -22.72
C SER A 44 -1.86 16.61 -22.85
N SER A 45 -1.06 16.62 -23.91
CA SER A 45 0.03 15.65 -24.12
C SER A 45 1.13 15.79 -23.06
N GLU A 46 1.56 17.01 -22.75
CA GLU A 46 2.56 17.27 -21.70
C GLU A 46 2.07 16.79 -20.32
N LEU A 47 0.78 16.95 -20.04
CA LEU A 47 0.16 16.49 -18.79
C LEU A 47 0.09 14.96 -18.71
N LEU A 48 -0.18 14.27 -19.82
CA LEU A 48 -0.15 12.81 -19.90
C LEU A 48 1.27 12.27 -19.68
N ASP A 49 2.28 12.87 -20.31
CA ASP A 49 3.68 12.48 -20.13
C ASP A 49 4.17 12.72 -18.70
N ALA A 50 3.81 13.85 -18.09
CA ALA A 50 4.12 14.13 -16.70
C ALA A 50 3.47 13.11 -15.75
N LYS A 51 2.22 12.73 -16.00
CA LYS A 51 1.53 11.67 -15.22
C LYS A 51 2.19 10.31 -15.40
N ALA A 52 2.60 9.96 -16.62
CA ALA A 52 3.30 8.71 -16.89
C ALA A 52 4.63 8.65 -16.12
N LYS A 53 5.42 9.73 -16.17
CA LYS A 53 6.69 9.85 -15.43
C LYS A 53 6.49 9.80 -13.92
N LEU A 54 5.47 10.48 -13.38
CA LEU A 54 5.14 10.39 -11.96
C LEU A 54 4.75 8.98 -11.53
N ASN A 55 3.98 8.26 -12.35
CA ASN A 55 3.62 6.87 -12.06
C ASN A 55 4.84 5.95 -12.10
N ASP A 56 5.75 6.17 -13.06
CA ASP A 56 7.00 5.42 -13.17
C ASP A 56 7.93 5.68 -11.97
N LEU A 57 8.08 6.95 -11.57
CA LEU A 57 8.82 7.33 -10.36
C LEU A 57 8.17 6.71 -9.11
N ARG A 58 6.85 6.74 -8.98
CA ARG A 58 6.15 6.13 -7.84
C ARG A 58 6.39 4.62 -7.76
N ARG A 59 6.39 3.92 -8.89
CA ARG A 59 6.73 2.49 -8.96
C ARG A 59 8.19 2.26 -8.57
N THR A 60 9.10 3.08 -9.10
CA THR A 60 10.54 2.95 -8.87
C THR A 60 10.93 3.21 -7.41
N TYR A 61 10.32 4.20 -6.77
CA TYR A 61 10.60 4.58 -5.38
C TYR A 61 9.63 3.97 -4.36
N GLU A 62 8.79 3.02 -4.81
CA GLU A 62 7.78 2.35 -3.98
C GLU A 62 6.93 3.37 -3.17
N LEU A 63 6.47 4.44 -3.84
CA LEU A 63 5.65 5.48 -3.23
C LEU A 63 4.16 5.09 -3.27
N ILE A 64 3.46 5.34 -2.17
CA ILE A 64 2.01 5.14 -2.08
C ILE A 64 1.29 6.22 -2.91
N ASP A 65 0.38 5.81 -3.79
CA ASP A 65 -0.54 6.70 -4.49
C ASP A 65 -1.82 6.88 -3.68
N VAL A 66 -1.84 7.86 -2.77
CA VAL A 66 -3.01 8.15 -1.93
C VAL A 66 -4.08 8.84 -2.78
N LYS A 67 -5.13 8.09 -3.13
CA LYS A 67 -6.31 8.62 -3.87
C LYS A 67 -7.40 9.15 -2.93
N ASP A 68 -7.42 8.65 -1.71
CA ASP A 68 -8.49 8.86 -0.74
C ASP A 68 -7.86 9.05 0.66
N ASN A 69 -7.83 10.30 1.13
CA ASN A 69 -7.11 10.67 2.36
C ASN A 69 -7.78 10.16 3.65
N GLU A 70 -8.90 9.45 3.57
CA GLU A 70 -9.59 8.89 4.74
C GLU A 70 -9.26 7.42 5.00
N LYS A 71 -8.53 6.78 4.08
CA LYS A 71 -8.29 5.34 4.10
C LYS A 71 -6.84 4.97 4.31
N ILE A 72 -6.64 3.77 4.82
CA ILE A 72 -5.32 3.21 5.09
C ILE A 72 -4.83 2.56 3.80
N TYR A 73 -3.59 2.87 3.43
CA TYR A 73 -2.93 2.23 2.30
C TYR A 73 -1.69 1.51 2.79
N VAL A 74 -1.52 0.27 2.33
CA VAL A 74 -0.33 -0.51 2.62
C VAL A 74 0.28 -1.00 1.31
N LEU A 75 1.59 -0.79 1.21
CA LEU A 75 2.41 -1.19 0.07
C LEU A 75 3.58 -2.01 0.60
N PRO A 76 3.62 -3.33 0.35
CA PRO A 76 4.80 -4.14 0.62
C PRO A 76 6.01 -3.60 -0.15
N MET A 77 7.18 -3.61 0.48
CA MET A 77 8.44 -3.13 -0.08
C MET A 77 9.41 -4.30 -0.28
N LYS A 78 10.27 -4.19 -1.29
CA LYS A 78 11.32 -5.20 -1.49
C LYS A 78 12.42 -5.05 -0.45
N VAL A 79 12.84 -6.17 0.12
CA VAL A 79 13.84 -6.25 1.19
C VAL A 79 14.92 -7.27 0.84
N PRO A 80 16.20 -6.97 1.11
CA PRO A 80 17.31 -7.86 0.74
C PRO A 80 17.50 -9.04 1.70
N ALA A 81 16.92 -9.01 2.90
CA ALA A 81 17.11 -10.04 3.92
C ALA A 81 15.85 -10.92 4.04
N THR A 82 16.05 -12.24 4.15
CA THR A 82 14.97 -13.25 4.25
C THR A 82 14.14 -13.12 5.52
N ASP A 83 14.77 -12.65 6.60
CA ASP A 83 14.15 -12.56 7.93
C ASP A 83 13.67 -11.12 8.22
N MET A 84 13.54 -10.32 7.16
CA MET A 84 13.12 -8.94 7.22
C MET A 84 11.92 -8.75 6.29
N TRP A 85 10.98 -7.95 6.74
CA TRP A 85 9.83 -7.51 5.97
C TRP A 85 9.66 -6.01 6.14
N GLN A 86 9.25 -5.35 5.07
CA GLN A 86 9.08 -3.91 5.08
C GLN A 86 7.81 -3.53 4.34
N TRP A 87 7.06 -2.60 4.93
CA TRP A 87 5.83 -2.09 4.36
C TRP A 87 5.83 -0.58 4.45
N ARG A 88 5.48 0.08 3.37
CA ARG A 88 5.09 1.48 3.41
C ARG A 88 3.61 1.55 3.76
N VAL A 89 3.27 2.30 4.80
CA VAL A 89 1.91 2.45 5.29
C VAL A 89 1.54 3.92 5.34
N TYR A 90 0.43 4.30 4.71
CA TYR A 90 -0.19 5.61 4.88
C TYR A 90 -1.33 5.51 5.88
N LEU A 91 -1.28 6.37 6.89
CA LEU A 91 -2.28 6.50 7.93
C LEU A 91 -3.01 7.84 7.80
N PRO A 92 -4.35 7.82 7.64
CA PRO A 92 -5.11 9.03 7.38
C PRO A 92 -5.19 9.95 8.62
N GLU A 93 -5.40 11.24 8.38
CA GLU A 93 -5.47 12.24 9.45
C GLU A 93 -6.68 12.05 10.39
N GLY A 94 -6.65 12.71 11.55
CA GLY A 94 -7.79 12.77 12.48
C GLY A 94 -7.87 11.66 13.55
N ALA A 95 -6.96 10.68 13.55
CA ALA A 95 -6.91 9.64 14.58
C ALA A 95 -5.47 9.26 14.96
N ARG A 96 -5.27 8.69 16.15
CA ARG A 96 -4.04 7.94 16.47
C ARG A 96 -4.24 6.49 16.08
N TYR A 97 -3.18 5.83 15.65
CA TYR A 97 -3.24 4.45 15.20
C TYR A 97 -2.38 3.58 16.09
N CYS A 98 -2.86 2.37 16.28
CA CYS A 98 -2.20 1.33 17.03
C CYS A 98 -1.85 0.23 16.04
N ILE A 99 -0.56 -0.05 15.91
CA ILE A 99 -0.04 -1.14 15.11
C ILE A 99 0.19 -2.31 16.05
N HIS A 100 -0.55 -3.38 15.81
CA HIS A 100 -0.50 -4.61 16.56
C HIS A 100 0.28 -5.64 15.74
N PHE A 101 1.19 -6.31 16.43
CA PHE A 101 1.99 -7.37 15.84
C PHE A 101 1.74 -8.68 16.57
N ASP A 102 1.48 -9.73 15.80
CA ASP A 102 1.30 -11.09 16.28
C ASP A 102 1.93 -12.10 15.33
N TYR A 103 2.73 -12.99 15.89
CA TYR A 103 3.35 -14.12 15.22
C TYR A 103 2.68 -15.44 15.59
N ASN A 104 1.79 -15.46 16.59
CA ASN A 104 1.04 -16.63 17.03
C ASN A 104 -0.28 -16.81 16.29
N SER A 105 -0.69 -15.86 15.43
CA SER A 105 -1.90 -15.93 14.61
C SER A 105 -1.83 -16.94 13.45
N ILE A 106 -0.84 -17.84 13.48
CA ILE A 106 -0.69 -19.01 12.62
C ILE A 106 -1.25 -20.21 13.42
N PRO A 107 -2.58 -20.44 13.49
CA PRO A 107 -3.46 -20.72 12.35
C PRO A 107 -4.63 -19.71 12.17
N PRO A 108 -5.32 -19.71 11.00
CA PRO A 108 -6.23 -18.65 10.52
C PRO A 108 -7.51 -18.38 11.33
N LYS A 109 -7.70 -18.98 12.51
CA LYS A 109 -9.00 -18.96 13.22
C LYS A 109 -9.13 -17.91 14.33
N THR A 110 -8.11 -17.12 14.65
CA THR A 110 -8.25 -16.06 15.67
C THR A 110 -8.66 -14.73 15.03
N PRO A 111 -9.88 -14.20 15.32
CA PRO A 111 -10.40 -12.98 14.70
C PRO A 111 -9.68 -11.70 15.16
N LYS A 112 -9.00 -11.74 16.31
CA LYS A 112 -8.11 -10.67 16.78
C LYS A 112 -6.84 -11.29 17.35
N PRO A 113 -5.65 -10.85 16.90
CA PRO A 113 -4.39 -11.33 17.46
C PRO A 113 -4.32 -11.05 18.97
N THR A 114 -3.81 -12.01 19.75
CA THR A 114 -3.52 -11.78 21.18
C THR A 114 -2.26 -10.92 21.23
N THR A 115 -2.48 -9.62 21.15
CA THR A 115 -1.42 -8.63 20.92
C THR A 115 -0.29 -8.77 21.93
N ARG A 116 0.88 -9.24 21.50
CA ARG A 116 2.10 -9.27 22.33
C ARG A 116 2.82 -7.93 22.33
N SER A 117 2.64 -7.11 21.28
CA SER A 117 3.26 -5.78 21.19
C SER A 117 2.39 -4.80 20.42
N LYS A 118 2.33 -3.56 20.93
CA LYS A 118 1.55 -2.45 20.38
C LYS A 118 2.47 -1.27 20.13
N LEU A 119 2.41 -0.69 18.94
CA LEU A 119 3.07 0.56 18.58
C LEU A 119 2.00 1.63 18.37
N THR A 120 2.08 2.76 19.06
CA THR A 120 1.15 3.87 18.82
C THR A 120 1.83 4.90 17.94
N VAL A 121 1.20 5.25 16.81
CA VAL A 121 1.72 6.20 15.83
C VAL A 121 0.66 7.25 15.48
N SER A 122 1.14 8.44 15.11
CA SER A 122 0.30 9.52 14.61
C SER A 122 -0.07 9.29 13.13
N PRO A 123 -0.98 10.08 12.54
CA PRO A 123 -1.19 10.09 11.10
C PRO A 123 0.10 10.38 10.31
N GLY A 124 0.17 9.89 9.09
CA GLY A 124 1.28 10.10 8.18
C GLY A 124 1.72 8.85 7.44
N THR A 125 2.79 8.98 6.67
CA THR A 125 3.40 7.86 5.93
C THR A 125 4.56 7.29 6.73
N TYR A 126 4.49 6.00 7.01
CA TYR A 126 5.49 5.25 7.75
C TYR A 126 6.09 4.16 6.88
N VAL A 127 7.35 3.86 7.13
CA VAL A 127 7.99 2.64 6.67
C VAL A 127 8.11 1.73 7.89
N ILE A 128 7.29 0.69 7.90
CA ILE A 128 7.25 -0.30 8.98
C ILE A 128 8.20 -1.41 8.59
N THR A 129 9.21 -1.65 9.41
CA THR A 129 10.17 -2.73 9.23
C THR A 129 10.00 -3.73 10.36
N GLN A 130 9.85 -4.98 9.99
CA GLN A 130 9.87 -6.09 10.92
C GLN A 130 11.07 -6.97 10.60
N MET A 131 11.84 -7.32 11.61
CA MET A 131 13.02 -8.17 11.45
C MET A 131 13.11 -9.18 12.58
N PHE A 132 13.46 -10.41 12.25
CA PHE A 132 13.83 -11.42 13.23
C PHE A 132 15.32 -11.70 13.15
N THR A 133 15.94 -11.98 14.29
CA THR A 133 17.35 -12.31 14.37
C THR A 133 17.52 -13.43 15.39
N LEU A 134 18.02 -14.57 14.95
CA LEU A 134 18.33 -15.68 15.85
C LEU A 134 19.52 -15.28 16.74
N GLU A 135 19.37 -15.45 18.05
CA GLU A 135 20.45 -15.25 19.02
C GLU A 135 21.00 -16.62 19.46
N PRO A 136 21.98 -17.19 18.74
CA PRO A 136 22.47 -18.56 19.01
C PRO A 136 23.26 -18.65 20.32
N THR A 137 23.78 -17.54 20.82
CA THR A 137 24.70 -17.48 21.97
C THR A 137 24.00 -17.59 23.33
N SER A 138 22.67 -17.63 23.35
CA SER A 138 21.92 -17.79 24.60
C SER A 138 21.86 -19.26 25.04
N LYS A 139 21.85 -19.53 26.35
CA LYS A 139 21.66 -20.89 26.91
C LYS A 139 20.40 -21.56 26.35
N THR A 140 19.37 -20.76 26.08
CA THR A 140 18.15 -21.15 25.38
C THR A 140 18.06 -20.29 24.12
N PRO A 141 18.35 -20.82 22.93
CA PRO A 141 18.33 -20.03 21.71
C PRO A 141 16.94 -19.40 21.54
N LYS A 142 16.93 -18.13 21.17
CA LYS A 142 15.71 -17.34 21.04
C LYS A 142 15.81 -16.45 19.81
N TRP A 143 14.66 -16.24 19.18
CA TRP A 143 14.51 -15.21 18.15
C TRP A 143 14.35 -13.87 18.83
N ARG A 144 15.15 -12.88 18.45
CA ARG A 144 14.86 -11.48 18.74
C ARG A 144 14.00 -10.95 17.60
N PHE A 145 12.87 -10.32 17.94
CA PHE A 145 12.11 -9.56 16.95
C PHE A 145 12.33 -8.07 17.17
N ASN A 146 12.37 -7.32 16.08
CA ASN A 146 12.42 -5.88 16.06
C ASN A 146 11.35 -5.37 15.09
N LEU A 147 10.43 -4.58 15.60
CA LEU A 147 9.42 -3.88 14.83
C LEU A 147 9.71 -2.39 14.94
N SER A 148 9.98 -1.72 13.84
CA SER A 148 10.15 -0.28 13.79
C SER A 148 9.14 0.35 12.84
N ALA A 149 8.67 1.55 13.17
CA ALA A 149 7.93 2.41 12.26
C ALA A 149 8.69 3.72 12.12
N LEU A 150 9.27 3.92 10.94
CA LEU A 150 9.99 5.13 10.58
C LEU A 150 9.06 6.07 9.81
N GLY A 151 8.68 7.19 10.42
CA GLY A 151 7.86 8.21 9.80
C GLY A 151 8.45 9.62 9.92
N PRO A 152 7.79 10.62 9.34
CA PRO A 152 8.27 12.01 9.34
C PRO A 152 8.34 12.65 10.72
N TYR A 153 7.51 12.18 11.67
CA TYR A 153 7.36 12.80 12.99
C TYR A 153 7.94 11.98 14.14
N ALA A 154 8.09 10.67 13.96
CA ALA A 154 8.55 9.78 14.99
C ALA A 154 9.19 8.52 14.39
N ASN A 155 10.24 8.05 15.06
CA ASN A 155 10.72 6.69 14.93
C ASN A 155 10.30 5.95 16.20
N VAL A 156 9.37 5.01 16.06
CA VAL A 156 8.90 4.20 17.18
C VAL A 156 9.33 2.76 16.94
N GLN A 157 9.81 2.10 17.97
CA GLN A 157 10.32 0.74 17.87
C GLN A 157 9.83 -0.12 19.05
N ALA A 158 9.45 -1.35 18.75
CA ALA A 158 9.11 -2.39 19.70
C ALA A 158 10.06 -3.57 19.49
N ARG A 159 10.57 -4.12 20.59
CA ARG A 159 11.48 -5.26 20.56
C ARG A 159 11.02 -6.30 21.55
N GLY A 160 11.32 -7.56 21.27
CA GLY A 160 11.17 -8.62 22.23
C GLY A 160 11.89 -9.87 21.80
N SER A 161 11.64 -10.95 22.53
CA SER A 161 12.24 -12.25 22.23
C SER A 161 11.20 -13.36 22.29
N ILE A 162 11.43 -14.36 21.46
CA ILE A 162 10.51 -15.47 21.21
C ILE A 162 11.35 -16.75 21.34
N PRO A 163 10.90 -17.74 22.11
CA PRO A 163 11.58 -19.02 22.18
C PRO A 163 11.75 -19.63 20.77
N ARG A 164 12.90 -20.25 20.50
CA ARG A 164 13.22 -20.83 19.19
C ARG A 164 12.14 -21.81 18.71
N GLU A 165 11.59 -22.59 19.63
CA GLU A 165 10.58 -23.60 19.39
C GLU A 165 9.24 -23.04 18.89
N GLU A 166 8.88 -21.79 19.21
CA GLU A 166 7.64 -21.16 18.74
C GLU A 166 7.73 -20.74 17.26
N LEU A 167 8.95 -20.53 16.73
CA LEU A 167 9.19 -20.05 15.36
C LEU A 167 10.12 -20.98 14.57
N ARG A 168 9.93 -22.30 14.71
CA ARG A 168 10.71 -23.28 13.94
C ARG A 168 10.56 -23.13 12.42
N TRP A 169 9.46 -22.55 11.96
CA TRP A 169 9.20 -22.32 10.55
C TRP A 169 10.18 -21.29 9.93
N LEU A 170 10.61 -20.27 10.69
CA LEU A 170 11.61 -19.29 10.22
C LEU A 170 12.97 -19.92 9.91
N GLU A 171 13.35 -21.00 10.60
CA GLU A 171 14.63 -21.69 10.34
C GLU A 171 14.60 -22.51 9.05
N ALA A 172 13.41 -22.92 8.65
CA ALA A 172 13.23 -23.74 7.48
C ALA A 172 13.08 -22.91 6.19
N ASP A 173 12.63 -21.65 6.32
CA ASP A 173 12.56 -20.67 5.22
C ASP A 173 13.94 -20.28 4.64
N MET A 174 15.05 -20.68 5.28
CA MET A 174 16.36 -20.69 4.61
C MET A 174 16.47 -21.76 3.50
N ARG A 175 15.41 -22.55 3.25
CA ARG A 175 15.28 -23.41 2.07
C ARG A 175 13.91 -23.15 1.41
N PRO A 176 13.88 -22.74 0.13
CA PRO A 176 12.67 -22.28 -0.56
C PRO A 176 11.59 -23.35 -0.80
N ASN A 177 11.76 -24.58 -0.29
CA ASN A 177 10.83 -25.68 -0.45
C ASN A 177 10.99 -26.68 0.71
N GLY A 178 9.92 -27.00 1.43
CA GLY A 178 9.95 -27.98 2.51
C GLY A 178 8.58 -28.48 2.95
N ASP A 179 8.56 -29.67 3.56
CA ASP A 179 7.39 -30.21 4.26
C ASP A 179 7.50 -29.84 5.74
N PHE A 180 6.40 -29.33 6.29
CA PHE A 180 6.29 -28.79 7.64
C PHE A 180 5.22 -29.53 8.39
N VAL A 181 5.34 -29.61 9.72
CA VAL A 181 4.29 -30.15 10.58
C VAL A 181 3.88 -29.02 11.53
N LEU A 182 2.74 -28.38 11.25
CA LEU A 182 2.17 -27.40 12.17
C LEU A 182 1.73 -28.11 13.46
N PRO A 183 2.01 -27.56 14.64
CA PRO A 183 1.54 -28.15 15.90
C PRO A 183 0.02 -28.22 15.92
N SER A 184 -0.54 -29.33 16.40
CA SER A 184 -1.97 -29.45 16.62
C SER A 184 -2.41 -28.54 17.77
N THR A 185 -3.61 -27.98 17.66
CA THR A 185 -4.27 -27.25 18.77
C THR A 185 -4.93 -28.20 19.78
N GLU A 186 -5.11 -29.46 19.41
CA GLU A 186 -5.71 -30.50 20.25
C GLU A 186 -4.64 -31.48 20.73
N GLU A 187 -4.64 -31.76 22.04
CA GLU A 187 -3.70 -32.67 22.69
C GLU A 187 -3.90 -34.11 22.17
N GLY A 188 -2.82 -34.75 21.71
CA GLY A 188 -2.86 -36.10 21.16
C GLY A 188 -3.19 -36.20 19.66
N VAL A 189 -3.52 -35.09 18.99
CA VAL A 189 -3.71 -35.07 17.53
C VAL A 189 -2.37 -34.78 16.85
N PRO A 190 -1.94 -35.60 15.87
CA PRO A 190 -0.70 -35.35 15.14
C PRO A 190 -0.77 -34.02 14.39
N GLY A 191 0.35 -33.29 14.38
CA GLY A 191 0.41 -32.00 13.71
C GLY A 191 0.11 -32.08 12.20
N LYS A 192 -0.46 -31.00 11.65
CA LYS A 192 -0.87 -30.96 10.24
C LYS A 192 0.36 -30.79 9.34
N LYS A 193 0.55 -31.71 8.40
CA LYS A 193 1.59 -31.55 7.37
C LYS A 193 1.19 -30.46 6.39
N VAL A 194 2.07 -29.49 6.20
CA VAL A 194 1.92 -28.33 5.33
C VAL A 194 3.13 -28.28 4.44
N LYS A 195 2.95 -28.18 3.12
CA LYS A 195 4.06 -27.95 2.22
C LYS A 195 4.12 -26.48 1.88
N PHE A 196 5.26 -25.84 2.15
CA PHE A 196 5.50 -24.48 1.67
C PHE A 196 6.16 -24.58 0.31
N HIS A 197 5.47 -24.06 -0.70
CA HIS A 197 6.04 -23.84 -2.02
C HIS A 197 6.22 -22.34 -2.19
N ILE A 198 7.47 -21.87 -2.14
CA ILE A 198 7.78 -20.55 -2.67
C ILE A 198 7.90 -20.78 -4.17
N ASP A 199 6.82 -20.53 -4.91
CA ASP A 199 6.87 -20.62 -6.37
C ASP A 199 8.02 -19.72 -6.85
N PRO A 200 9.07 -20.23 -7.50
CA PRO A 200 10.19 -19.41 -7.97
C PRO A 200 9.73 -18.36 -8.99
N ASP A 201 8.56 -18.57 -9.60
CA ASP A 201 7.86 -17.59 -10.42
C ASP A 201 7.02 -16.60 -9.59
N ILE A 202 7.08 -16.57 -8.26
CA ILE A 202 6.47 -15.48 -7.47
C ILE A 202 7.01 -14.12 -7.93
N GLU A 203 8.29 -13.99 -8.32
CA GLU A 203 8.74 -12.72 -8.94
C GLU A 203 8.01 -12.37 -10.25
N SER A 204 7.52 -13.36 -11.01
CA SER A 204 6.79 -13.20 -12.27
C SER A 204 5.26 -13.23 -12.12
N MET A 205 4.73 -13.84 -11.05
CA MET A 205 3.32 -13.93 -10.66
C MET A 205 2.89 -12.86 -9.65
N LEU A 206 3.83 -12.07 -9.11
CA LEU A 206 3.58 -10.89 -8.28
C LEU A 206 3.61 -9.53 -9.03
N PRO A 207 3.05 -9.33 -10.25
CA PRO A 207 2.61 -7.98 -10.60
C PRO A 207 1.57 -7.44 -9.59
N ASN A 208 0.98 -8.34 -8.77
CA ASN A 208 -0.09 -8.03 -7.83
C ASN A 208 0.30 -8.01 -6.34
N ALA A 209 1.35 -8.68 -5.83
CA ALA A 209 1.64 -8.60 -4.38
C ALA A 209 2.31 -7.31 -3.93
N PHE A 210 2.91 -6.57 -4.86
CA PHE A 210 3.33 -5.18 -4.62
C PHE A 210 2.22 -4.20 -4.99
N GLN A 211 0.97 -4.66 -5.17
CA GLN A 211 -0.14 -3.73 -5.33
C GLN A 211 -0.47 -3.13 -3.98
N GLN A 212 -0.54 -1.81 -4.00
CA GLN A 212 -1.10 -1.03 -2.92
C GLN A 212 -2.52 -1.53 -2.62
N THR A 213 -2.71 -2.06 -1.42
CA THR A 213 -4.02 -2.46 -0.94
C THR A 213 -4.68 -1.30 -0.19
N LYS A 214 -6.00 -1.22 -0.31
CA LYS A 214 -6.83 -0.17 0.25
C LYS A 214 -7.72 -0.78 1.32
N HIS A 215 -7.66 -0.23 2.53
CA HIS A 215 -8.40 -0.77 3.67
C HIS A 215 -9.23 0.32 4.33
N GLU A 216 -10.40 -0.08 4.82
CA GLU A 216 -11.15 0.77 5.72
C GLU A 216 -10.44 0.86 7.08
N PRO A 217 -10.62 1.96 7.82
CA PRO A 217 -10.16 2.04 9.20
C PRO A 217 -10.74 0.90 10.04
N ASP A 218 -9.94 0.32 10.94
CA ASP A 218 -10.31 -0.78 11.83
C ASP A 218 -10.53 -2.14 11.13
N GLN A 219 -10.16 -2.25 9.86
CA GLN A 219 -10.11 -3.51 9.13
C GLN A 219 -8.75 -4.21 9.29
N ALA A 220 -8.77 -5.55 9.35
CA ALA A 220 -7.57 -6.37 9.26
C ALA A 220 -6.87 -6.13 7.92
N VAL A 221 -5.55 -5.95 7.94
CA VAL A 221 -4.75 -5.84 6.70
C VAL A 221 -3.93 -7.10 6.52
N ASP A 222 -4.29 -7.89 5.51
CA ASP A 222 -3.55 -9.09 5.13
C ASP A 222 -2.35 -8.66 4.27
N LEU A 223 -1.14 -8.89 4.78
CA LEU A 223 0.09 -8.34 4.17
C LEU A 223 0.82 -9.31 3.24
N LEU A 224 0.69 -10.61 3.49
CA LEU A 224 1.38 -11.67 2.78
C LEU A 224 0.45 -12.88 2.69
N ARG A 225 0.19 -13.33 1.47
CA ARG A 225 -0.61 -14.51 1.19
C ARG A 225 0.32 -15.63 0.73
N TRP A 226 0.43 -16.71 1.49
CA TRP A 226 1.11 -17.93 1.07
C TRP A 226 0.07 -18.99 0.72
N GLU A 227 0.28 -19.71 -0.39
CA GLU A 227 -0.50 -20.89 -0.73
C GLU A 227 0.11 -22.10 -0.05
N VAL A 228 -0.72 -22.85 0.67
CA VAL A 228 -0.33 -24.09 1.34
C VAL A 228 -1.03 -25.21 0.63
N ASP A 229 -0.23 -26.07 -0.01
CA ASP A 229 -0.72 -27.34 -0.51
C ASP A 229 -0.97 -28.24 0.71
N GLU A 230 -2.24 -28.54 0.98
CA GLU A 230 -2.56 -29.70 1.79
C GLU A 230 -2.07 -30.95 1.05
N PRO A 231 -1.37 -31.88 1.73
CA PRO A 231 -1.07 -33.17 1.11
C PRO A 231 -2.40 -33.79 0.69
N ARG A 232 -2.54 -34.10 -0.61
CA ARG A 232 -3.72 -34.78 -1.17
C ARG A 232 -4.16 -35.86 -0.20
N ASN A 233 -5.40 -35.76 0.27
CA ASN A 233 -6.00 -36.80 1.07
C ASN A 233 -5.80 -38.13 0.30
N PRO A 234 -5.23 -39.20 0.91
CA PRO A 234 -4.98 -40.47 0.22
C PRO A 234 -6.22 -41.08 -0.43
N LEU A 235 -7.41 -40.58 -0.09
CA LEU A 235 -8.70 -40.97 -0.64
C LEU A 235 -9.11 -40.22 -1.93
N GLY A 236 -8.24 -39.41 -2.53
CA GLY A 236 -8.53 -38.74 -3.82
C GLY A 236 -9.60 -37.65 -3.74
N GLN A 237 -9.92 -37.16 -2.54
CA GLN A 237 -10.73 -35.97 -2.37
C GLN A 237 -9.92 -34.74 -2.82
N GLU A 238 -10.52 -33.89 -3.66
CA GLU A 238 -9.97 -32.56 -3.91
C GLU A 238 -9.81 -31.84 -2.56
N PRO A 239 -8.67 -31.16 -2.31
CA PRO A 239 -8.46 -30.40 -1.09
C PRO A 239 -9.60 -29.39 -0.98
N SER A 240 -10.50 -29.60 -0.01
CA SER A 240 -11.78 -28.90 0.01
C SER A 240 -11.63 -27.42 0.35
N ASP A 241 -10.48 -26.99 0.87
CA ASP A 241 -10.21 -25.60 1.19
C ASP A 241 -8.70 -25.30 1.07
N TYR A 242 -8.32 -24.58 0.02
CA TYR A 242 -7.04 -23.87 0.00
C TYR A 242 -7.10 -22.78 1.07
N LEU A 243 -6.50 -23.02 2.24
CA LEU A 243 -6.37 -22.00 3.27
C LEU A 243 -5.07 -21.24 3.02
N PRO A 244 -5.11 -19.98 2.53
CA PRO A 244 -3.93 -19.15 2.52
C PRO A 244 -3.42 -19.01 3.96
N LEU A 245 -2.20 -19.44 4.21
CA LEU A 245 -1.56 -19.23 5.50
C LEU A 245 -0.91 -17.85 5.46
N GLU A 246 -1.56 -16.89 6.11
CA GLU A 246 -1.04 -15.55 6.33
C GLU A 246 -0.06 -15.59 7.50
N VAL A 247 1.23 -15.65 7.17
CA VAL A 247 2.29 -15.90 8.16
C VAL A 247 2.60 -14.64 9.00
N LEU A 248 2.31 -13.44 8.47
CA LEU A 248 2.55 -12.17 9.15
C LEU A 248 1.39 -11.20 8.91
N ARG A 249 0.65 -10.90 9.98
CA ARG A 249 -0.43 -9.91 9.96
C ARG A 249 0.01 -8.64 10.68
N LEU A 250 -0.11 -7.50 10.00
CA LEU A 250 -0.02 -6.20 10.64
C LEU A 250 -1.43 -5.72 10.86
N TRP A 251 -1.83 -5.65 12.11
CA TRP A 251 -3.16 -5.19 12.46
C TRP A 251 -3.09 -3.71 12.84
N ILE A 252 -3.72 -2.86 12.03
CA ILE A 252 -3.74 -1.41 12.25
C ILE A 252 -5.15 -1.04 12.72
N GLU A 253 -5.28 -0.64 13.97
CA GLU A 253 -6.54 -0.20 14.55
C GLU A 253 -6.48 1.28 14.95
N ARG A 254 -7.56 2.03 14.74
CA ARG A 254 -7.67 3.39 15.26
C ARG A 254 -7.75 3.29 16.77
N GLU A 255 -6.93 4.09 17.45
CA GLU A 255 -7.07 4.26 18.88
C GLU A 255 -8.42 4.93 19.14
N LYS A 256 -9.29 4.24 19.88
CA LYS A 256 -10.55 4.84 20.34
C LYS A 256 -10.19 6.14 21.05
N PRO A 257 -10.82 7.28 20.72
CA PRO A 257 -10.57 8.52 21.44
C PRO A 257 -10.74 8.21 22.93
N PRO A 258 -9.84 8.69 23.80
CA PRO A 258 -9.98 8.46 25.23
C PRO A 258 -11.41 8.84 25.59
N LYS A 259 -12.15 7.94 26.25
CA LYS A 259 -13.49 8.26 26.76
C LYS A 259 -13.29 9.52 27.57
N VAL A 260 -13.68 10.67 27.01
CA VAL A 260 -13.61 11.93 27.70
C VAL A 260 -14.47 11.70 28.93
N SER A 261 -13.83 11.53 30.08
CA SER A 261 -14.54 11.43 31.33
C SER A 261 -15.41 12.68 31.38
N GLN A 262 -16.72 12.48 31.39
CA GLN A 262 -17.74 13.53 31.27
C GLN A 262 -17.72 14.56 32.43
N GLY A 263 -16.59 14.72 33.12
CA GLY A 263 -16.41 15.60 34.28
C GLY A 263 -15.18 16.51 34.20
N LEU A 264 -14.40 16.51 33.12
CA LEU A 264 -13.32 17.50 32.97
C LEU A 264 -13.80 18.64 32.07
N ILE A 265 -14.17 19.73 32.74
CA ILE A 265 -14.45 21.05 32.16
C ILE A 265 -13.33 21.38 31.16
N PRO A 266 -13.64 21.84 29.94
CA PRO A 266 -12.61 22.27 29.00
C PRO A 266 -11.81 23.41 29.63
N CYS A 267 -10.54 23.16 29.96
CA CYS A 267 -9.61 24.23 30.24
C CYS A 267 -9.59 25.16 29.02
N PRO A 268 -9.87 26.46 29.18
CA PRO A 268 -9.89 27.38 28.07
C PRO A 268 -8.48 27.48 27.48
N LEU A 269 -8.36 27.03 26.23
CA LEU A 269 -7.60 27.66 25.16
C LEU A 269 -6.51 28.64 25.62
N ILE A 270 -5.31 28.14 25.92
CA ILE A 270 -4.11 28.99 25.88
C ILE A 270 -3.58 28.94 24.45
N ARG A 271 -3.98 29.94 23.66
CA ARG A 271 -3.29 30.37 22.44
C ARG A 271 -1.89 30.92 22.80
N GLN A 272 -1.00 30.86 21.79
CA GLN A 272 0.32 31.50 21.65
C GLN A 272 1.49 30.82 22.35
N LYS A 273 2.65 30.65 21.70
CA LYS A 273 3.36 31.68 20.93
C LYS A 273 4.18 31.10 19.77
N VAL A 274 3.99 31.67 18.57
CA VAL A 274 4.98 31.63 17.49
C VAL A 274 6.23 32.34 18.00
N LEU A 275 7.30 31.59 18.23
CA LEU A 275 8.69 32.07 18.17
C LEU A 275 9.17 31.61 16.79
N GLY A 276 9.30 32.49 15.80
CA GLY A 276 10.29 33.56 15.83
C GLY A 276 11.59 32.98 15.29
N SER A 277 11.79 33.12 13.98
CA SER A 277 13.04 32.93 13.25
C SER A 277 14.27 33.38 14.06
N GLY A 278 15.13 32.44 14.46
CA GLY A 278 16.36 32.79 15.18
C GLY A 278 17.06 31.61 15.85
N LEU A 279 17.48 30.59 15.09
CA LEU A 279 18.56 29.68 15.49
C LEU A 279 19.49 29.44 14.29
N GLN A 280 20.27 30.48 13.98
CA GLN A 280 21.61 30.29 13.43
C GLN A 280 22.53 29.85 14.57
N GLY A 281 23.35 28.82 14.33
CA GLY A 281 24.56 28.56 15.09
C GLY A 281 24.56 27.30 15.93
N GLN A 282 24.96 26.18 15.33
CA GLN A 282 26.21 25.48 15.68
C GLN A 282 26.32 24.21 14.83
N VAL A 283 27.06 24.33 13.73
CA VAL A 283 27.68 23.19 13.04
C VAL A 283 28.87 22.79 13.90
N GLY A 284 28.75 21.71 14.66
CA GLY A 284 29.87 21.05 15.30
C GLY A 284 30.54 20.14 14.28
N SER A 285 31.66 20.60 13.71
CA SER A 285 32.57 19.78 12.91
C SER A 285 33.20 18.71 13.82
N TYR A 286 32.98 17.44 13.52
CA TYR A 286 33.78 16.34 14.07
C TYR A 286 34.96 16.10 13.13
N GLU A 287 36.10 16.72 13.44
CA GLU A 287 37.42 16.33 12.93
C GLU A 287 38.03 15.26 13.85
N GLY A 288 38.44 14.14 13.24
CA GLY A 288 39.63 13.36 13.60
C GLY A 288 39.59 12.49 14.86
N LEU A 289 39.84 11.19 14.71
CA LEU A 289 41.14 10.61 15.07
C LEU A 289 41.22 9.11 14.71
N VAL A 290 42.08 8.84 13.75
CA VAL A 290 42.70 7.52 13.48
C VAL A 290 43.87 7.36 14.46
N PRO A 291 44.06 6.15 15.00
CA PRO A 291 45.38 5.53 15.01
C PRO A 291 45.47 4.34 14.06
#